data_AF-A0A353RAN4-F1
#
_entry.id   AF-A0A353RAN4-F1
#
_cell.length_a   1.000
_cell.length_b   1.000
_cell.length_c   1.000
_cell.angle_alpha   90.00
_cell.angle_beta   90.00
_cell.angle_gamma   90.00
#
_symmetry.space_group_name_H-M   'P 1'
#
loop_
_entity.id
_entity.type
_entity.pdbx_description
1 polymer ?
#
loop_
_entity_poly.entity_id
_entity_poly.type
_entity_poly.pdbx_seq_one_letter_code
_entity_poly.pdbx_strand_id
1 'polypeptide(L)' 'VLPQTIGGGIGQSRLCMLLLKKCHIGEVQSSVWPQSTLNTCAEADVFLF' A
#
# COMPACT_ATOMS: atom_id res chain seq x y z
N VAL A 1 9.52 -6.88 34.91
CA VAL A 1 8.07 -6.72 34.64
C VAL A 1 7.91 -5.57 33.66
N LEU A 2 7.14 -5.75 32.60
CA LEU A 2 6.79 -4.65 31.69
C LEU A 2 5.51 -3.96 32.22
N PRO A 3 5.42 -2.62 32.16
CA PRO A 3 4.26 -1.89 32.68
C PRO A 3 3.00 -2.14 31.84
N GLN A 4 1.84 -1.77 32.39
CA GLN A 4 0.60 -1.71 31.61
C GLN A 4 0.77 -0.66 30.50
N THR A 5 0.50 -1.04 29.26
CA THR A 5 0.64 -0.14 28.10
C THR A 5 -0.64 -0.13 27.26
N ILE A 6 -0.82 0.98 26.53
CA ILE A 6 -1.73 1.08 25.38
C ILE A 6 -0.85 1.33 24.15
N GLY A 7 -1.15 0.62 23.07
CA GLY A 7 -0.37 0.70 21.82
C GLY A 7 -1.26 0.91 20.61
N GLY A 8 -0.62 1.20 19.48
CA GLY A 8 -1.27 1.34 18.19
C GLY A 8 -0.27 1.24 17.04
N GLY A 9 -0.80 1.13 15.82
CA GLY A 9 -0.01 1.11 14.60
C GLY A 9 -0.81 1.76 13.46
N ILE A 10 -0.16 2.63 12.70
CA ILE A 10 -0.74 3.25 11.52
C ILE A 10 0.04 2.74 10.30
N GLY A 11 -0.67 2.17 9.33
CA GLY A 11 -0.04 1.63 8.13
C GLY A 11 0.46 2.76 7.23
N GLN A 12 1.78 2.92 7.12
CA GLN A 12 2.40 4.02 6.35
C GLN A 12 1.93 4.05 4.90
N SER A 13 2.08 2.95 4.15
CA SER A 13 1.69 2.89 2.74
C SER A 13 0.19 3.07 2.54
N ARG A 14 -0.65 2.58 3.46
CA ARG A 14 -2.10 2.79 3.41
C ARG A 14 -2.49 4.25 3.63
N LEU A 15 -1.80 4.93 4.57
CA LEU A 15 -1.98 6.36 4.78
C LEU A 15 -1.55 7.15 3.54
N CYS A 16 -0.40 6.84 2.96
CA CYS A 16 0.07 7.47 1.72
C CYS A 16 -0.90 7.24 0.55
N MET A 17 -1.37 6.01 0.34
CA MET A 17 -2.33 5.67 -0.71
C MET A 17 -3.62 6.50 -0.57
N LEU A 18 -4.14 6.65 0.64
CA LEU A 18 -5.33 7.45 0.93
C LEU A 18 -5.08 8.95 0.65
N LEU A 19 -4.01 9.53 1.22
CA LEU A 19 -3.73 10.97 1.13
C LEU A 19 -3.41 11.40 -0.30
N LEU A 20 -2.69 10.57 -1.05
CA LEU A 20 -2.33 10.82 -2.45
C LEU A 20 -3.42 10.36 -3.43
N LYS A 21 -4.52 9.78 -2.92
CA LYS A 21 -5.64 9.24 -3.72
C LYS A 21 -5.17 8.25 -4.80
N LYS A 22 -4.23 7.38 -4.43
CA LYS A 22 -3.76 6.30 -5.30
C LYS A 22 -4.78 5.18 -5.38
N CYS A 23 -4.86 4.56 -6.55
CA CYS A 23 -5.77 3.46 -6.86
C CYS A 23 -5.28 2.15 -6.25
N HIS A 24 -3.96 1.92 -6.26
CA HIS A 24 -3.36 0.69 -5.74
C HIS A 24 -2.19 0.98 -4.78
N ILE A 25 -2.02 0.17 -3.75
CA ILE A 25 -0.96 0.38 -2.73
C ILE A 25 0.45 0.26 -3.32
N GLY A 26 0.60 -0.51 -4.41
CA GLY A 26 1.84 -0.63 -5.15
C GLY A 26 2.30 0.67 -5.82
N GLU A 27 1.44 1.69 -5.95
CA GLU A 27 1.86 3.03 -6.40
C GLU A 27 2.73 3.77 -5.37
N VAL A 28 2.78 3.30 -4.11
CA VAL A 28 3.53 3.95 -3.02
C VAL A 28 4.43 2.97 -2.24
N GLN A 29 4.44 1.69 -2.60
CA GLN A 29 5.21 0.65 -1.92
C GLN A 29 5.67 -0.41 -2.91
N SER A 30 6.99 -0.61 -3.01
CA SER A 30 7.56 -1.72 -3.78
C SER A 30 7.18 -3.07 -3.19
N SER A 31 6.63 -3.95 -4.01
CA SER A 31 6.30 -5.31 -3.59
C SER A 31 6.23 -6.28 -4.77
N VAL A 32 5.93 -7.53 -4.47
CA VAL A 32 5.65 -8.55 -5.49
C VAL A 32 4.15 -8.65 -5.70
N TRP A 33 3.74 -8.66 -6.97
CA TRP A 33 2.35 -8.76 -7.37
C TRP A 33 2.18 -9.88 -8.39
N PRO A 34 1.04 -10.60 -8.37
CA PRO A 34 0.73 -11.56 -9.43
C PRO A 34 0.71 -10.88 -10.80
N GLN A 35 1.07 -11.62 -11.86
CA GLN A 35 1.07 -11.10 -13.22
C GLN A 35 -0.30 -10.55 -13.65
N SER A 36 -1.40 -11.18 -13.18
CA SER A 36 -2.75 -10.67 -13.42
C SER A 36 -2.96 -9.26 -12.86
N THR A 37 -2.47 -8.98 -11.65
CA THR A 37 -2.54 -7.65 -11.04
C THR A 37 -1.71 -6.63 -11.82
N LEU A 38 -0.49 -7.00 -12.23
CA LEU A 38 0.35 -6.13 -13.06
C LEU A 38 -0.34 -5.76 -14.38
N ASN A 39 -0.95 -6.74 -15.05
CA ASN A 39 -1.67 -6.53 -16.31
C ASN A 39 -2.89 -5.62 -16.11
N THR A 40 -3.75 -5.91 -15.13
CA THR A 40 -4.95 -5.11 -14.85
C THR A 40 -4.61 -3.67 -14.46
N CYS A 41 -3.55 -3.46 -13.67
CA CYS A 41 -3.10 -2.11 -13.32
C CYS A 41 -2.52 -1.38 -14.52
N ALA A 42 -1.72 -2.04 -15.37
CA ALA A 42 -1.20 -1.45 -16.59
C ALA A 42 -2.30 -1.06 -17.60
N GLU A 43 -3.32 -1.91 -17.76
CA GLU A 43 -4.51 -1.61 -18.61
C GLU A 43 -5.29 -0.38 -18.11
N ALA A 44 -5.27 -0.15 -16.79
CA ALA A 44 -5.92 1.00 -16.15
C ALA A 44 -5.01 2.24 -16.01
N ASP A 45 -3.83 2.24 -16.65
CA ASP A 45 -2.80 3.28 -16.54
C ASP A 45 -2.35 3.55 -15.08
N VAL A 46 -2.32 2.49 -14.26
CA VAL A 46 -1.87 2.51 -12.87
C VAL A 46 -0.47 1.90 -12.77
N PHE A 47 0.52 2.74 -12.46
CA PHE A 47 1.92 2.33 -12.29
C PHE A 47 2.16 1.64 -10.94
N LEU A 48 2.89 0.52 -10.91
CA LEU A 48 3.24 -0.19 -9.68
C LEU A 48 4.77 -0.29 -9.51
N PHE A 49 5.25 -0.02 -8.28
CA PHE A 49 6.64 -0.19 -7.84
C PHE A 49 6.97 -1.59 -7.32
#